data_AF-A0A3N5NKI8-F1
#
_entry.id   AF-A0A3N5NKI8-F1
#
_cell.length_a   1.000
_cell.length_b   1.000
_cell.length_c   1.000
_cell.angle_alpha   90.00
_cell.angle_beta   90.00
_cell.angle_gamma   90.00
#
_symmetry.space_group_name_H-M   'P 1'
#
loop_
_entity.id
_entity.type
_entity.pdbx_description
1 polymer ?
#
loop_
_entity_poly.entity_id
_entity_poly.type
_entity_poly.pdbx_seq_one_letter_code
_entity_poly.pdbx_strand_id
1 'polypeptide(L)'
;MPKLHHALFTLAPAGVASMLAALVTAQQARPQGPCDIYAAAGTPCVTAHSTVRSLSSRYGGPLYQVKRADGRLLNIGVIAGGFADAAAQDRFCAGALCYINRIYDQSGKGNDLMQAPPGPFYPGPDKGAFDTQPIADMAPITIGGGHKAYGVYIMPGMGFRNNNARDLP
;
A
#
# COMPACT_ATOMS: atom_id res chain seq x y z
N MET A 1 -31.55 -30.00 -78.60
CA MET A 1 -31.50 -28.53 -78.49
C MET A 1 -31.27 -28.16 -77.02
N PRO A 2 -30.32 -27.28 -76.71
CA PRO A 2 -29.69 -27.19 -75.39
C PRO A 2 -30.35 -26.14 -74.52
N LYS A 3 -30.36 -26.32 -73.20
CA LYS A 3 -30.40 -25.20 -72.24
C LYS A 3 -29.48 -25.47 -71.06
N LEU A 4 -28.33 -24.80 -71.12
CA LEU A 4 -27.41 -24.45 -70.04
C LEU A 4 -28.20 -23.86 -68.86
N HIS A 5 -27.84 -24.14 -67.60
CA HIS A 5 -27.90 -23.18 -66.49
C HIS A 5 -26.93 -23.57 -65.35
N HIS A 6 -25.79 -22.87 -65.37
CA HIS A 6 -25.04 -22.29 -64.25
C HIS A 6 -24.99 -23.03 -62.89
N ALA A 7 -23.86 -23.68 -62.63
CA ALA A 7 -23.41 -24.06 -61.30
C ALA A 7 -22.85 -22.84 -60.55
N LEU A 8 -23.44 -22.51 -59.42
CA LEU A 8 -22.98 -21.43 -58.52
C LEU A 8 -21.94 -22.01 -57.55
N PHE A 9 -20.66 -21.67 -57.76
CA PHE A 9 -19.58 -22.00 -56.84
C PHE A 9 -19.57 -20.97 -55.69
N THR A 10 -19.98 -21.38 -54.49
CA THR A 10 -19.87 -20.55 -53.29
C THR A 10 -18.47 -20.67 -52.70
N LEU A 11 -17.68 -19.60 -52.79
CA LEU A 11 -16.37 -19.45 -52.14
C LEU A 11 -16.59 -19.11 -50.65
N ALA A 12 -16.18 -19.98 -49.74
CA ALA A 12 -16.15 -19.69 -48.30
C ALA A 12 -14.91 -18.82 -47.98
N PRO A 13 -15.03 -17.69 -47.26
CA PRO A 13 -13.86 -16.93 -46.84
C PRO A 13 -13.20 -17.62 -45.64
N ALA A 14 -11.89 -17.86 -45.75
CA ALA A 14 -11.05 -18.33 -44.65
C ALA A 14 -11.01 -17.27 -43.54
N GLY A 15 -11.53 -17.60 -42.36
CA GLY A 15 -11.49 -16.75 -41.17
C GLY A 15 -10.05 -16.59 -40.67
N VAL A 16 -9.56 -15.36 -40.67
CA VAL A 16 -8.29 -14.98 -40.04
C VAL A 16 -8.53 -14.88 -38.53
N ALA A 17 -8.01 -15.85 -37.77
CA ALA A 17 -8.02 -15.79 -36.31
C ALA A 17 -6.96 -14.76 -35.84
N SER A 18 -7.40 -13.53 -35.54
CA SER A 18 -6.57 -12.54 -34.83
C SER A 18 -6.29 -13.01 -33.40
N MET A 19 -5.08 -13.50 -33.15
CA MET A 19 -4.58 -13.69 -31.78
C MET A 19 -4.24 -12.31 -31.18
N LEU A 20 -5.09 -11.81 -30.28
CA LEU A 20 -4.72 -10.75 -29.36
C LEU A 20 -3.78 -11.32 -28.30
N ALA A 21 -2.48 -11.13 -28.47
CA ALA A 21 -1.51 -11.36 -27.41
C ALA A 21 -1.69 -10.29 -26.33
N ALA A 22 -2.30 -10.66 -25.20
CA ALA A 22 -2.33 -9.81 -24.02
C ALA A 22 -0.91 -9.72 -23.45
N LEU A 23 -0.26 -8.56 -23.63
CA LEU A 23 0.97 -8.21 -22.94
C LEU A 23 0.64 -8.07 -21.44
N VAL A 24 0.81 -9.15 -20.68
CA VAL A 24 0.94 -9.06 -19.23
C VAL A 24 2.29 -8.39 -18.97
N THR A 25 2.28 -7.08 -18.72
CA THR A 25 3.46 -6.40 -18.20
C THR A 25 3.74 -7.00 -16.83
N ALA A 26 4.68 -7.93 -16.75
CA ALA A 26 5.23 -8.37 -15.48
C ALA A 26 5.82 -7.12 -14.82
N GLN A 27 5.15 -6.62 -13.77
CA GLN A 27 5.67 -5.51 -12.99
C GLN A 27 7.04 -5.97 -12.47
N GLN A 28 8.11 -5.32 -12.94
CA GLN A 28 9.48 -5.67 -12.59
C GLN A 28 9.56 -5.86 -11.07
N ALA A 29 9.87 -7.08 -10.62
CA ALA A 29 9.94 -7.36 -9.21
C ALA A 29 11.01 -6.46 -8.59
N ARG A 30 10.64 -5.69 -7.58
CA ARG A 30 11.60 -4.91 -6.79
C ARG A 30 12.63 -5.86 -6.16
N PRO A 31 13.81 -5.34 -5.75
CA PRO A 31 14.74 -6.12 -4.94
C PRO A 31 14.03 -6.74 -3.73
N GLN A 32 14.55 -7.87 -3.25
CA GLN A 32 14.02 -8.55 -2.07
C GLN A 32 13.93 -7.57 -0.89
N GLY A 33 12.76 -7.51 -0.27
CA GLY A 33 12.53 -6.77 0.96
C GLY A 33 12.78 -7.65 2.20
N PRO A 34 12.80 -7.06 3.40
CA PRO A 34 12.95 -7.79 4.66
C PRO A 34 12.03 -9.01 4.79
N CYS A 35 10.74 -8.88 4.46
CA CYS A 35 9.80 -9.99 4.58
C CYS A 35 10.02 -11.11 3.54
N ASP A 36 10.64 -10.80 2.41
CA ASP A 36 11.04 -11.84 1.45
C ASP A 36 12.22 -12.66 2.01
N ILE A 37 13.17 -12.01 2.69
CA ILE A 37 14.33 -12.66 3.33
C ILE A 37 13.86 -13.58 4.46
N TYR A 38 12.98 -13.07 5.33
CA TYR A 38 12.37 -13.84 6.41
C TYR A 38 11.58 -15.05 5.89
N ALA A 39 10.79 -14.86 4.83
CA ALA A 39 10.05 -15.97 4.21
C ALA A 39 10.99 -17.03 3.61
N ALA A 40 12.07 -16.63 2.94
CA ALA A 40 13.06 -17.55 2.37
C ALA A 40 13.78 -18.38 3.44
N ALA A 41 13.92 -17.86 4.66
CA ALA A 41 14.50 -18.55 5.81
C ALA A 41 13.48 -19.42 6.60
N GLY A 42 12.22 -19.51 6.16
CA GLY A 42 11.19 -20.29 6.84
C GLY A 42 10.54 -19.60 8.04
N THR A 43 10.78 -18.30 8.24
CA THR A 43 10.22 -17.49 9.34
C THR A 43 9.45 -16.27 8.81
N PRO A 44 8.37 -16.47 8.02
CA PRO A 44 7.69 -15.37 7.31
C PRO A 44 7.12 -14.31 8.26
N CYS A 45 7.07 -13.06 7.79
CA CYS A 45 6.41 -11.98 8.51
C CYS A 45 4.93 -12.29 8.76
N VAL A 46 4.51 -12.20 10.02
CA VAL A 46 3.09 -12.20 10.42
C VAL A 46 2.53 -10.77 10.59
N THR A 47 3.44 -9.80 10.69
CA THR A 47 3.12 -8.38 10.71
C THR A 47 4.30 -7.60 10.13
N ALA A 48 4.02 -6.58 9.31
CA ALA A 48 5.07 -5.79 8.66
C ALA A 48 4.61 -4.34 8.44
N HIS A 49 5.20 -3.39 9.18
CA HIS A 49 4.77 -1.98 9.15
C HIS A 49 5.90 -1.06 8.74
N SER A 50 5.61 -0.13 7.83
CA SER A 50 6.52 0.96 7.48
C SER A 50 5.77 2.09 6.81
N THR A 51 6.08 3.33 7.19
CA THR A 51 5.63 4.54 6.49
C THR A 51 6.62 5.02 5.44
N VAL A 52 7.79 4.37 5.33
CA VAL A 52 8.92 4.84 4.54
C VAL A 52 9.06 4.07 3.22
N ARG A 53 8.91 2.74 3.27
CA ARG A 53 9.13 1.86 2.13
C ARG A 53 8.34 0.56 2.23
N SER A 54 8.22 -0.11 1.10
CA SER A 54 7.78 -1.50 1.03
C SER A 54 8.77 -2.43 1.72
N LEU A 55 8.25 -3.41 2.46
CA LEU A 55 9.00 -4.45 3.17
C LEU A 55 9.02 -5.79 2.42
N SER A 56 8.30 -5.88 1.30
CA SER A 56 8.36 -7.01 0.35
C SER A 56 8.46 -6.50 -1.09
N SER A 57 9.17 -7.24 -1.93
CA SER A 57 9.30 -6.98 -3.37
C SER A 57 7.95 -6.93 -4.08
N ARG A 58 6.95 -7.67 -3.61
CA ARG A 58 5.63 -7.82 -4.25
C ARG A 58 4.54 -6.91 -3.68
N TYR A 59 4.78 -6.25 -2.55
CA TYR A 59 3.72 -5.47 -1.89
C TYR A 59 3.35 -4.20 -2.68
N GLY A 60 2.12 -4.16 -3.21
CA GLY A 60 1.59 -3.03 -3.98
C GLY A 60 0.54 -2.18 -3.25
N GLY A 61 0.28 -2.50 -1.99
CA GLY A 61 -0.74 -1.82 -1.18
C GLY A 61 -0.28 -0.46 -0.64
N PRO A 62 -1.18 0.25 0.06
CA PRO A 62 -0.84 1.49 0.74
C PRO A 62 0.04 1.25 1.97
N LEU A 63 1.05 2.08 2.19
CA LEU A 63 1.95 1.97 3.35
C LEU A 63 1.29 2.50 4.64
N TYR A 64 0.61 3.64 4.53
CA TYR A 64 -0.10 4.28 5.64
C TYR A 64 -1.23 5.17 5.11
N GLN A 65 -2.10 5.61 6.01
CA GLN A 65 -3.15 6.57 5.74
C GLN A 65 -2.88 7.85 6.50
N VAL A 66 -2.99 8.99 5.84
CA VAL A 66 -3.01 10.31 6.48
C VAL A 66 -4.44 10.80 6.62
N LYS A 67 -4.73 11.45 7.75
CA LYS A 67 -5.98 12.16 8.02
C LYS A 67 -5.69 13.64 8.13
N ARG A 68 -6.30 14.43 7.27
CA ARG A 68 -6.19 15.90 7.31
C ARG A 68 -7.11 16.45 8.40
N ALA A 69 -6.81 17.64 8.92
CA ALA A 69 -7.57 18.26 10.02
C ALA A 69 -9.07 18.46 9.71
N ASP A 70 -9.45 18.51 8.43
CA ASP A 70 -10.85 18.56 7.97
C ASP A 70 -11.53 17.19 7.84
N GLY A 71 -10.86 16.12 8.30
CA GLY A 71 -11.38 14.75 8.34
C GLY A 71 -11.17 13.95 7.06
N ARG A 72 -10.65 14.55 5.99
CA ARG A 72 -10.36 13.83 4.74
C ARG A 72 -9.22 12.82 4.95
N LEU A 73 -9.32 11.68 4.27
CA LEU A 73 -8.33 10.60 4.33
C LEU A 73 -7.61 10.45 2.99
N LEU A 74 -6.33 10.13 3.03
CA LEU A 74 -5.56 9.69 1.86
C LEU A 74 -4.66 8.52 2.23
N ASN A 75 -4.68 7.49 1.40
CA ASN A 75 -3.72 6.40 1.49
C ASN A 75 -2.45 6.76 0.72
N ILE A 76 -1.30 6.64 1.37
CA ILE A 76 0.01 6.87 0.74
C ILE A 76 0.53 5.53 0.22
N GLY A 77 0.64 5.44 -1.10
CA GLY A 77 1.09 4.26 -1.82
C GLY A 77 2.61 4.14 -1.92
N VAL A 78 3.02 3.12 -2.67
CA VAL A 78 4.41 2.83 -3.01
C VAL A 78 4.72 3.32 -4.42
N ILE A 79 5.75 4.13 -4.60
CA ILE A 79 6.25 4.57 -5.90
C ILE A 79 7.35 3.63 -6.44
N ALA A 80 7.81 3.89 -7.67
CA ALA A 80 8.96 3.21 -8.26
C ALA A 80 10.16 3.23 -7.29
N GLY A 81 10.86 2.09 -7.19
CA GLY A 81 11.93 1.90 -6.20
C GLY A 81 11.47 1.40 -4.82
N GLY A 82 10.15 1.38 -4.55
CA GLY A 82 9.62 0.81 -3.31
C GLY A 82 9.47 1.80 -2.16
N PHE A 83 9.62 3.10 -2.40
CA PHE A 83 9.49 4.15 -1.39
C PHE A 83 8.05 4.66 -1.27
N ALA A 84 7.74 5.33 -0.16
CA ALA A 84 6.46 6.02 0.02
C ALA A 84 6.31 7.20 -0.96
N ASP A 85 5.09 7.45 -1.43
CA ASP A 85 4.77 8.67 -2.18
C ASP A 85 4.66 9.90 -1.25
N ALA A 86 5.80 10.39 -0.77
CA ALA A 86 5.84 11.58 0.09
C ALA A 86 5.27 12.83 -0.61
N ALA A 87 5.40 12.92 -1.93
CA ALA A 87 4.86 14.04 -2.69
C ALA A 87 3.32 14.05 -2.70
N ALA A 88 2.67 12.87 -2.69
CA ALA A 88 1.22 12.78 -2.51
C ALA A 88 0.80 13.25 -1.11
N GLN A 89 1.54 12.91 -0.05
CA GLN A 89 1.29 13.46 1.28
C GLN A 89 1.41 14.99 1.28
N ASP A 90 2.52 15.53 0.76
CA ASP A 90 2.78 16.97 0.74
C ASP A 90 1.66 17.75 0.04
N ARG A 91 1.21 17.26 -1.12
CA ARG A 91 0.09 17.87 -1.87
C ARG A 91 -1.23 17.80 -1.11
N PHE A 92 -1.50 16.68 -0.45
CA PHE A 92 -2.76 16.48 0.28
C PHE A 92 -2.83 17.32 1.56
N CYS A 93 -1.71 17.45 2.25
CA CYS A 93 -1.55 18.17 3.50
C CYS A 93 -1.25 19.66 3.31
N ALA A 94 -1.12 20.13 2.07
CA ALA A 94 -0.88 21.54 1.78
C ALA A 94 -1.93 22.44 2.47
N GLY A 95 -1.45 23.36 3.32
CA GLY A 95 -2.29 24.33 4.04
C GLY A 95 -3.08 23.77 5.22
N ALA A 96 -2.85 22.53 5.67
CA ALA A 96 -3.54 21.94 6.81
C ALA A 96 -2.65 20.94 7.57
N LEU A 97 -2.93 20.72 8.86
CA LEU A 97 -2.29 19.63 9.59
C LEU A 97 -2.78 18.27 9.07
N CYS A 98 -1.85 17.32 9.00
CA CYS A 98 -2.12 15.93 8.73
C CYS A 98 -1.58 15.07 9.87
N TYR A 99 -2.31 14.00 10.17
CA TYR A 99 -1.94 13.01 11.16
C TYR A 99 -1.83 11.64 10.50
N ILE A 100 -0.89 10.81 10.93
CA ILE A 100 -0.83 9.41 10.49
C ILE A 100 -1.97 8.67 11.19
N ASN A 101 -2.96 8.23 10.42
CA ASN A 101 -4.20 7.67 10.95
C ASN A 101 -4.17 6.14 11.11
N ARG A 102 -3.48 5.47 10.19
CA ARG A 102 -3.33 4.02 10.11
C ARG A 102 -1.98 3.70 9.50
N ILE A 103 -1.29 2.68 10.00
CA ILE A 103 -0.11 2.11 9.37
C ILE A 103 -0.47 0.69 8.92
N TYR A 104 -0.44 0.45 7.62
CA TYR A 104 -0.92 -0.80 7.06
C TYR A 104 0.07 -1.94 7.28
N ASP A 105 -0.45 -3.13 7.51
CA ASP A 105 0.31 -4.36 7.57
C ASP A 105 0.56 -4.91 6.15
N GLN A 106 1.83 -5.00 5.80
CA GLN A 106 2.30 -5.45 4.50
C GLN A 106 2.41 -6.97 4.38
N SER A 107 2.21 -7.72 5.48
CA SER A 107 2.27 -9.19 5.49
C SER A 107 1.05 -9.85 4.82
N GLY A 108 -0.05 -9.10 4.66
CA GLY A 108 -1.32 -9.62 4.15
C GLY A 108 -2.20 -10.26 5.23
N LYS A 109 -1.83 -10.22 6.51
CA LYS A 109 -2.61 -10.73 7.63
C LYS A 109 -3.65 -9.75 8.17
N GLY A 110 -3.57 -8.48 7.75
CA GLY A 110 -4.52 -7.44 8.16
C GLY A 110 -4.25 -6.93 9.57
N ASN A 111 -3.02 -7.07 10.06
CA ASN A 111 -2.58 -6.63 11.38
C ASN A 111 -2.24 -5.12 11.39
N ASP A 112 -3.07 -4.30 10.75
CA ASP A 112 -2.86 -2.84 10.65
C ASP A 112 -2.79 -2.19 12.03
N LEU A 113 -1.93 -1.19 12.18
CA LEU A 113 -1.84 -0.38 13.39
C LEU A 113 -2.81 0.81 13.30
N MET A 114 -3.63 0.96 14.33
CA MET A 114 -4.65 2.01 14.48
C MET A 114 -4.40 2.84 15.72
N GLN A 115 -5.11 3.96 15.87
CA GLN A 115 -5.09 4.76 17.09
C GLN A 115 -5.26 3.86 18.33
N ALA A 116 -4.33 3.98 19.28
CA ALA A 116 -4.37 3.11 20.44
C ALA A 116 -5.57 3.44 21.34
N PRO A 117 -6.39 2.43 21.72
CA PRO A 117 -7.49 2.62 22.65
C PRO A 117 -6.99 2.78 24.10
N PRO A 118 -7.83 3.32 25.01
CA PRO A 118 -7.49 3.47 26.42
C PRO A 118 -7.07 2.14 27.07
N GLY A 119 -6.07 2.24 27.95
CA GLY A 119 -5.71 1.19 28.91
C GLY A 119 -6.21 1.49 30.33
N PRO A 120 -5.95 0.59 31.29
CA PRO A 120 -6.44 0.73 32.67
C PRO A 120 -5.68 1.75 33.54
N PHE A 121 -4.43 2.09 33.21
CA PHE A 121 -3.56 2.85 34.13
C PHE A 121 -3.13 4.23 33.60
N TYR A 122 -3.14 4.43 32.28
CA TYR A 122 -2.66 5.66 31.66
C TYR A 122 -3.62 6.04 30.53
N PRO A 123 -4.61 6.90 30.78
CA PRO A 123 -5.51 7.37 29.75
C PRO A 123 -4.73 8.24 28.75
N GLY A 124 -4.96 8.02 27.46
CA GLY A 124 -4.40 8.86 26.42
C GLY A 124 -5.04 10.26 26.41
N PRO A 125 -4.36 11.27 25.83
CA PRO A 125 -4.82 12.65 25.88
C PRO A 125 -5.91 12.98 24.83
N ASP A 126 -6.24 12.07 23.91
CA ASP A 126 -7.31 12.30 22.92
C ASP A 126 -8.69 11.95 23.48
N LYS A 127 -9.73 12.36 22.75
CA LYS A 127 -11.14 12.12 23.10
C LYS A 127 -11.39 10.64 23.41
N GLY A 128 -12.03 10.38 24.55
CA GLY A 128 -12.33 9.02 25.00
C GLY A 128 -11.12 8.29 25.57
N ALA A 129 -10.08 9.03 25.98
CA ALA A 129 -8.84 8.50 26.55
C ALA A 129 -8.01 7.65 25.58
N PHE A 130 -8.19 7.86 24.26
CA PHE A 130 -7.33 7.32 23.23
C PHE A 130 -5.99 8.05 23.22
N ASP A 131 -4.94 7.37 22.75
CA ASP A 131 -3.69 8.07 22.45
C ASP A 131 -3.87 8.98 21.24
N THR A 132 -3.14 10.10 21.20
CA THR A 132 -3.15 10.99 20.03
C THR A 132 -2.41 10.37 18.83
N GLN A 133 -2.79 10.79 17.63
CA GLN A 133 -2.11 10.40 16.39
C GLN A 133 -0.95 11.37 16.09
N PRO A 134 0.21 10.88 15.62
CA PRO A 134 1.35 11.73 15.33
C PRO A 134 1.14 12.57 14.07
N ILE A 135 1.71 13.77 14.07
CA ILE A 135 1.71 14.68 12.92
C ILE A 135 2.59 14.07 11.80
N ALA A 136 2.08 14.08 10.58
CA ALA A 136 2.60 13.27 9.48
C ALA A 136 3.95 13.75 8.87
N ASP A 137 4.38 14.97 9.16
CA ASP A 137 5.60 15.58 8.60
C ASP A 137 6.72 15.83 9.63
N MET A 138 6.55 15.37 10.87
CA MET A 138 7.49 15.62 11.99
C MET A 138 8.76 14.77 11.97
N ALA A 139 8.83 13.72 11.14
CA ALA A 139 10.03 12.90 10.95
C ALA A 139 10.42 12.78 9.47
N PRO A 140 10.80 13.89 8.81
CA PRO A 140 11.25 13.85 7.42
C PRO A 140 12.60 13.14 7.33
N ILE A 141 12.74 12.25 6.36
CA ILE A 141 14.00 11.59 6.05
C ILE A 141 14.24 11.57 4.53
N THR A 142 15.49 11.33 4.16
CA THR A 142 15.88 11.03 2.77
C THR A 142 16.53 9.66 2.73
N ILE A 143 16.08 8.79 1.83
CA ILE A 143 16.53 7.40 1.69
C ILE A 143 16.79 7.04 0.23
N GLY A 144 17.63 6.03 -0.02
CA GLY A 144 17.79 5.46 -1.37
C GLY A 144 18.39 6.40 -2.42
N GLY A 145 19.26 7.33 -2.00
CA GLY A 145 19.93 8.25 -2.93
C GLY A 145 19.13 9.51 -3.29
N GLY A 146 18.07 9.84 -2.54
CA GLY A 146 17.36 11.12 -2.71
C GLY A 146 15.85 11.06 -2.52
N HIS A 147 15.27 9.90 -2.21
CA HIS A 147 13.83 9.77 -2.02
C HIS A 147 13.42 10.32 -0.66
N LYS A 148 12.60 11.37 -0.67
CA LYS A 148 11.94 11.88 0.54
C LYS A 148 10.93 10.87 1.05
N ALA A 149 10.90 10.66 2.36
CA ALA A 149 9.89 9.87 3.04
C ALA A 149 9.64 10.45 4.44
N TYR A 150 8.59 9.98 5.10
CA TYR A 150 8.24 10.38 6.45
C TYR A 150 8.21 9.16 7.38
N GLY A 151 8.99 9.24 8.46
CA GLY A 151 8.88 8.33 9.59
C GLY A 151 7.68 8.67 10.48
N VAL A 152 7.57 7.99 11.62
CA VAL A 152 6.55 8.24 12.62
C VAL A 152 7.21 8.82 13.86
N TYR A 153 7.02 10.11 14.12
CA TYR A 153 7.54 10.77 15.33
C TYR A 153 6.52 10.65 16.47
N ILE A 154 6.83 9.84 17.49
CA ILE A 154 5.95 9.57 18.63
C ILE A 154 6.39 10.39 19.83
N MET A 155 5.54 11.33 20.26
CA MET A 155 5.69 12.09 21.51
C MET A 155 4.91 11.42 22.66
N PRO A 156 5.16 11.78 23.93
CA PRO A 156 4.37 11.27 25.05
C PRO A 156 2.87 11.44 24.82
N GLY A 157 2.10 10.36 25.01
CA GLY A 157 0.66 10.32 24.77
C GLY A 157 0.25 10.06 23.31
N MET A 158 1.19 9.70 22.43
CA MET A 158 0.92 9.19 21.09
C MET A 158 1.14 7.68 21.03
N GLY A 159 0.32 6.99 20.25
CA GLY A 159 0.40 5.53 20.19
C GLY A 159 -0.46 4.92 19.09
N PHE A 160 0.02 3.78 18.57
CA PHE A 160 -0.76 2.91 17.74
C PHE A 160 -0.84 1.51 18.33
N ARG A 161 -1.94 0.80 18.05
CA ARG A 161 -2.17 -0.55 18.54
C ARG A 161 -3.11 -1.33 17.62
N ASN A 162 -2.99 -2.65 17.67
CA ASN A 162 -4.00 -3.58 17.18
C ASN A 162 -4.23 -4.67 18.23
N ASN A 163 -5.43 -4.71 18.81
CA ASN A 163 -5.80 -5.67 19.84
C ASN A 163 -6.44 -6.95 19.29
N ASN A 164 -6.68 -7.01 17.99
CA ASN A 164 -7.27 -8.17 17.32
C ASN A 164 -6.34 -8.68 16.22
N ALA A 165 -5.04 -8.62 16.49
CA ALA A 165 -4.01 -9.14 15.61
C ALA A 165 -4.10 -10.67 15.55
N ARG A 166 -3.75 -11.23 14.40
CA ARG A 166 -3.85 -12.65 14.11
C ARG A 166 -2.48 -13.21 13.77
N ASP A 167 -2.30 -14.50 14.00
CA ASP A 167 -1.09 -15.25 13.68
C ASP A 167 0.18 -14.71 14.38
N LEU A 168 0.01 -13.91 15.44
CA LEU A 168 1.10 -13.60 16.36
C LEU A 168 1.33 -14.80 17.31
N PRO A 169 2.56 -15.01 17.82
CA PRO A 169 2.88 -16.06 18.78
C PRO A 169 2.03 -16.03 20.06
#